data_AF-A0A7S2GV55-F1
#
_entry.id   AF-A0A7S2GV55-F1
#
_cell.length_a   1.000
_cell.length_b   1.000
_cell.length_c   1.000
_cell.angle_alpha   90.00
_cell.angle_beta   90.00
_cell.angle_gamma   90.00
#
_symmetry.space_group_name_H-M   'P 1'
#
loop_
_entity.id
_entity.type
_entity.pdbx_description
1 polymer ?
#
loop_
_entity_poly.entity_id
_entity_poly.type
_entity_poly.pdbx_seq_one_letter_code
_entity_poly.pdbx_strand_id
1 'polypeptide(L)'
;MCVTHIAKTGGTSLLHELSARNITFYGPEICAGDVFKTSKCHDKEGKSFFATFLRMPRHHVLSQYYQCAYSDFAVDPKHAPPLPVEMKPHPATQRSLVRSFSLWVDYFARDQNFGQLIHLNGCFKCYNPTNMQARTMVCGASTQKTYGKMQHSGGHVQSYPTREWNATLDRFDVVGITELFLESLCVILFKFSGVMERQCFCDTLTKDKSISRQAGKRPLQHNDRGGHKRARMLDLGELTLTTLAQIDNLTHTDELLYIEGLRRLLLQITQVEEELGRPILCPQDREYYSETGLLVSAAQNPSRPATQRNGKKKKFITETAGRIYSRFLISSPTNRCVFTGTQRHADFIDGHDRETRGAKKPCVCRRIT
;
A
#
# COMPACT_ATOMS: atom_id res chain seq x y z
N MET A 1 7.72 -21.92 -2.22
CA MET A 1 7.30 -20.59 -2.73
C MET A 1 8.08 -19.49 -2.01
N CYS A 2 8.45 -18.41 -2.69
CA CYS A 2 9.08 -17.25 -2.07
C CYS A 2 8.25 -16.00 -2.21
N VAL A 3 8.13 -15.27 -1.11
CA VAL A 3 7.35 -14.05 -1.04
C VAL A 3 8.26 -12.93 -0.55
N THR A 4 8.40 -11.87 -1.35
CA THR A 4 8.96 -10.63 -0.80
C THR A 4 7.89 -10.00 0.06
N HIS A 5 8.05 -10.05 1.40
CA HIS A 5 7.08 -9.49 2.32
C HIS A 5 7.35 -8.00 2.50
N ILE A 6 6.48 -7.16 1.93
CA ILE A 6 6.44 -5.73 2.25
C ILE A 6 5.47 -5.57 3.41
N ALA A 7 5.96 -5.06 4.54
CA ALA A 7 5.12 -4.91 5.71
C ALA A 7 3.85 -4.09 5.38
N LYS A 8 2.71 -4.55 5.90
CA LYS A 8 1.38 -3.94 5.74
C LYS A 8 0.78 -3.97 4.32
N THR A 9 1.34 -4.78 3.41
CA THR A 9 0.74 -5.09 2.08
C THR A 9 0.07 -6.46 2.01
N GLY A 10 -0.33 -7.04 3.15
CA GLY A 10 -1.09 -8.30 3.17
C GLY A 10 -0.25 -9.58 3.12
N GLY A 11 1.09 -9.49 3.18
CA GLY A 11 1.93 -10.69 3.18
C GLY A 11 1.64 -11.64 4.34
N THR A 12 1.46 -11.17 5.58
CA THR A 12 1.04 -12.03 6.70
C THR A 12 -0.28 -12.77 6.44
N SER A 13 -1.26 -12.12 5.80
CA SER A 13 -2.50 -12.78 5.41
C SER A 13 -2.24 -13.89 4.39
N LEU A 14 -1.39 -13.63 3.38
CA LEU A 14 -0.95 -14.65 2.42
C LEU A 14 -0.27 -15.82 3.14
N LEU A 15 0.61 -15.55 4.12
CA LEU A 15 1.29 -16.60 4.87
C LEU A 15 0.31 -17.54 5.57
N HIS A 16 -0.74 -16.99 6.19
CA HIS A 16 -1.79 -17.78 6.81
C HIS A 16 -2.53 -18.65 5.78
N GLU A 17 -2.89 -18.09 4.62
CA GLU A 17 -3.59 -18.81 3.54
C GLU A 17 -2.75 -19.94 2.94
N LEU A 18 -1.45 -19.70 2.73
CA LEU A 18 -0.51 -20.70 2.23
C LEU A 18 -0.26 -21.81 3.26
N SER A 19 -0.10 -21.44 4.53
CA SER A 19 0.09 -22.40 5.63
C SER A 19 -1.14 -23.30 5.80
N ALA A 20 -2.35 -22.76 5.66
CA ALA A 20 -3.59 -23.53 5.72
C ALA A 20 -3.68 -24.60 4.60
N ARG A 21 -2.89 -24.45 3.54
CA ARG A 21 -2.80 -25.37 2.39
C ARG A 21 -1.55 -26.24 2.41
N ASN A 22 -0.80 -26.25 3.52
CA ASN A 22 0.49 -26.93 3.66
C ASN A 22 1.53 -26.50 2.60
N ILE A 23 1.44 -25.28 2.09
CA ILE A 23 2.42 -24.74 1.15
C ILE A 23 3.55 -24.09 1.95
N THR A 24 4.73 -24.69 1.90
CA THR A 24 5.93 -24.10 2.52
C THR A 24 6.35 -22.85 1.76
N PHE A 25 6.56 -21.76 2.49
CA PHE A 25 7.00 -20.50 1.93
C PHE A 25 8.17 -19.90 2.71
N TYR A 26 8.93 -19.05 2.04
CA TYR A 26 9.92 -18.17 2.65
C TYR A 26 9.50 -16.72 2.40
N GLY A 27 9.15 -16.00 3.48
CA GLY A 27 8.50 -14.68 3.41
C GLY A 27 9.18 -13.62 4.27
N PRO A 28 10.49 -13.38 4.16
CA PRO A 28 11.18 -12.39 4.98
C PRO A 28 10.78 -10.95 4.60
N GLU A 29 10.79 -10.06 5.59
CA GLU A 29 10.77 -8.60 5.38
C GLU A 29 12.20 -8.11 5.07
N ILE A 30 12.70 -8.52 3.90
CA ILE A 30 14.01 -8.10 3.35
C ILE A 30 13.85 -7.63 1.90
N CYS A 31 14.95 -7.13 1.31
CA CYS A 31 14.92 -6.54 -0.02
C CYS A 31 14.56 -7.60 -1.06
N ALA A 32 13.78 -7.23 -2.07
CA ALA A 32 13.42 -8.14 -3.17
C ALA A 32 14.67 -8.78 -3.80
N GLY A 33 15.70 -7.96 -4.04
CA GLY A 33 17.00 -8.40 -4.55
C GLY A 33 17.67 -9.51 -3.72
N ASP A 34 17.47 -9.53 -2.41
CA ASP A 34 18.04 -10.54 -1.51
C ASP A 34 17.16 -11.78 -1.42
N VAL A 35 15.83 -11.63 -1.51
CA VAL A 35 14.89 -12.77 -1.64
C VAL A 35 15.23 -13.58 -2.88
N PHE A 36 15.52 -12.93 -4.01
CA PHE A 36 15.84 -13.66 -5.23
C PHE A 36 17.20 -14.39 -5.23
N LYS A 37 18.06 -14.12 -4.24
CA LYS A 37 19.40 -14.73 -4.13
C LYS A 37 19.46 -15.84 -3.09
N THR A 38 18.43 -15.99 -2.27
CA THR A 38 18.46 -16.95 -1.17
C THR A 38 18.24 -18.38 -1.69
N SER A 39 19.11 -19.31 -1.26
CA SER A 39 18.97 -20.73 -1.60
C SER A 39 17.66 -21.34 -1.09
N LYS A 40 17.03 -20.73 -0.07
CA LYS A 40 15.73 -21.17 0.48
C LYS A 40 14.57 -21.04 -0.51
N CYS A 41 14.76 -20.33 -1.62
CA CYS A 41 13.73 -20.15 -2.64
C CYS A 41 13.75 -21.18 -3.76
N HIS A 42 14.76 -22.04 -3.79
CA HIS A 42 14.92 -23.02 -4.85
C HIS A 42 14.40 -24.37 -4.37
N ASP A 43 13.57 -25.02 -5.17
CA ASP A 43 13.24 -26.42 -4.96
C ASP A 43 14.44 -27.32 -5.30
N LYS A 44 14.24 -28.65 -5.22
CA LYS A 44 15.30 -29.63 -5.51
C LYS A 44 15.80 -29.55 -6.96
N GLU A 45 15.00 -29.00 -7.88
CA GLU A 45 15.33 -28.82 -9.30
C GLU A 45 15.90 -27.42 -9.58
N GLY A 46 16.09 -26.59 -8.55
CA GLY A 46 16.56 -25.22 -8.70
C GLY A 46 15.47 -24.23 -9.14
N LYS A 47 14.22 -24.66 -9.31
CA LYS A 47 13.12 -23.78 -9.72
C LYS A 47 12.65 -22.96 -8.52
N SER A 48 12.21 -21.74 -8.81
CA SER A 48 11.68 -20.82 -7.81
C SER A 48 10.38 -20.21 -8.31
N PHE A 49 9.48 -19.96 -7.37
CA PHE A 49 8.27 -19.18 -7.59
C PHE A 49 8.31 -17.96 -6.69
N PHE A 50 8.37 -16.78 -7.26
CA PHE A 50 8.45 -15.51 -6.57
C PHE A 50 7.14 -14.73 -6.66
N ALA A 51 6.60 -14.38 -5.51
CA ALA A 51 5.46 -13.50 -5.39
C ALA A 51 5.79 -12.29 -4.50
N THR A 52 5.00 -11.24 -4.65
CA THR A 52 4.96 -10.11 -3.72
C THR A 52 3.55 -9.55 -3.71
N PHE A 53 3.21 -8.79 -2.67
CA PHE A 53 1.97 -8.01 -2.67
C PHE A 53 2.28 -6.52 -2.58
N LEU A 54 1.52 -5.74 -3.32
CA LEU A 54 1.46 -4.29 -3.22
C LEU A 54 0.11 -3.88 -2.62
N ARG A 55 0.05 -2.64 -2.14
CA ARG A 55 -1.16 -2.01 -1.60
C ARG A 55 -1.26 -0.59 -2.13
N MET A 56 -2.46 -0.06 -2.25
CA MET A 56 -2.67 1.34 -2.60
C MET A 56 -1.86 2.24 -1.62
N PRO A 57 -0.86 3.02 -2.09
CA PRO A 57 -0.04 3.91 -1.26
C PRO A 57 -0.74 4.63 -0.10
N ARG A 58 -1.86 5.32 -0.32
CA ARG A 58 -2.56 6.03 0.76
C ARG A 58 -3.05 5.08 1.87
N HIS A 59 -3.63 3.94 1.49
CA HIS A 59 -4.05 2.91 2.44
C HIS A 59 -2.86 2.22 3.12
N HIS A 60 -1.74 2.09 2.42
CA HIS A 60 -0.52 1.52 2.98
C HIS A 60 0.06 2.41 4.08
N VAL A 61 0.18 3.72 3.82
CA VAL A 61 0.63 4.73 4.79
C VAL A 61 -0.28 4.76 6.02
N LEU A 62 -1.60 4.72 5.82
CA LEU A 62 -2.55 4.64 6.92
C LEU A 62 -2.36 3.36 7.75
N SER A 63 -2.17 2.20 7.09
CA SER A 63 -1.96 0.92 7.78
C SER A 63 -0.66 0.90 8.59
N GLN A 64 0.41 1.52 8.07
CA GLN A 64 1.66 1.72 8.80
C GLN A 64 1.43 2.57 10.06
N TYR A 65 0.74 3.70 9.95
CA TYR A 65 0.42 4.53 11.10
C TYR A 65 -0.38 3.77 12.15
N TYR A 66 -1.39 2.97 11.78
CA TYR A 66 -2.12 2.15 12.75
C TYR A 66 -1.22 1.20 13.54
N GLN A 67 -0.25 0.57 12.87
CA GLN A 67 0.73 -0.23 13.59
C GLN A 67 1.52 0.63 14.58
N CYS A 68 2.02 1.78 14.14
CA CYS A 68 2.83 2.66 14.98
C CYS A 68 2.06 3.28 16.14
N ALA A 69 0.76 3.54 15.98
CA ALA A 69 -0.06 4.21 16.97
C ALA A 69 -0.65 3.23 18.01
N TYR A 70 -0.90 1.98 17.62
CA TYR A 70 -1.75 1.09 18.41
C TYR A 70 -1.22 -0.33 18.60
N SER A 71 -0.15 -0.76 17.93
CA SER A 71 0.33 -2.13 18.12
C SER A 71 0.93 -2.33 19.51
N ASP A 72 0.94 -3.58 19.99
CA ASP A 72 1.54 -3.92 21.28
C ASP A 72 3.03 -3.51 21.34
N PHE A 73 3.71 -3.51 20.19
CA PHE A 73 5.08 -2.98 20.05
C PHE A 73 5.20 -1.48 20.30
N ALA A 74 4.13 -0.71 20.07
CA ALA A 74 4.10 0.75 20.27
C ALA A 74 3.78 1.16 21.72
N VAL A 75 3.34 0.20 22.55
CA VAL A 75 3.03 0.42 23.96
C VAL A 75 4.08 -0.18 24.91
N ASP A 76 4.88 -1.16 24.47
CA ASP A 76 5.98 -1.68 25.26
C ASP A 76 7.20 -0.71 25.24
N PRO A 77 7.54 -0.06 26.37
CA PRO A 77 8.67 0.86 26.46
C PRO A 77 10.01 0.22 26.11
N LYS A 78 10.10 -1.12 26.14
CA LYS A 78 11.33 -1.87 25.83
C LYS A 78 11.63 -1.93 24.34
N HIS A 79 10.63 -1.79 23.48
CA HIS A 79 10.76 -2.08 22.04
C HIS A 79 10.82 -0.82 21.17
N ALA A 80 10.13 0.27 21.54
CA ALA A 80 10.18 1.52 20.80
C ALA A 80 9.99 2.76 21.70
N PRO A 81 10.69 3.88 21.46
CA PRO A 81 10.21 5.14 21.96
C PRO A 81 8.82 5.33 21.33
N PRO A 82 7.79 5.54 22.15
CA PRO A 82 6.45 5.72 21.64
C PRO A 82 6.42 6.86 20.62
N LEU A 83 5.51 6.80 19.64
CA LEU A 83 5.11 7.99 18.89
C LEU A 83 4.92 9.16 19.89
N PRO A 84 5.34 10.39 19.53
CA PRO A 84 5.07 11.57 20.35
C PRO A 84 3.60 11.61 20.76
N VAL A 85 3.31 12.07 21.98
CA VAL A 85 1.96 12.00 22.57
C VAL A 85 0.92 12.66 21.66
N GLU A 86 1.29 13.73 20.97
CA GLU A 86 0.47 14.45 20.01
C GLU A 86 0.16 13.65 18.72
N MET A 87 1.05 12.75 18.33
CA MET A 87 0.88 11.81 17.21
C MET A 87 0.19 10.51 17.65
N LYS A 88 -0.13 10.38 18.93
CA LYS A 88 -0.98 9.30 19.43
C LYS A 88 -2.43 9.80 19.56
N PRO A 89 -3.40 9.05 19.03
CA PRO A 89 -4.80 9.44 19.12
C PRO A 89 -5.29 9.30 20.57
N HIS A 90 -5.41 10.42 21.29
CA HIS A 90 -5.93 10.47 22.65
C HIS A 90 -6.87 11.67 22.88
N PRO A 91 -8.12 11.48 23.36
CA PRO A 91 -8.83 10.20 23.50
C PRO A 91 -8.98 9.50 22.14
N ALA A 92 -9.40 8.22 22.09
CA ALA A 92 -9.57 7.48 20.84
C ALA A 92 -10.84 7.90 20.06
N THR A 93 -10.98 9.20 19.77
CA THR A 93 -12.06 9.78 18.96
C THR A 93 -11.66 9.85 17.50
N GLN A 94 -12.65 9.97 16.61
CA GLN A 94 -12.37 10.17 15.18
C GLN A 94 -11.55 11.44 14.91
N ARG A 95 -11.91 12.55 15.58
CA ARG A 95 -11.25 13.85 15.41
C ARG A 95 -9.78 13.82 15.82
N SER A 96 -9.47 13.18 16.95
CA SER A 96 -8.08 13.03 17.40
C SER A 96 -7.30 12.09 16.48
N LEU A 97 -7.93 11.04 15.95
CA LEU A 97 -7.30 10.14 14.98
C LEU A 97 -6.91 10.85 13.69
N VAL A 98 -7.83 11.63 13.09
CA VAL A 98 -7.54 12.51 11.94
C VAL A 98 -6.36 13.43 12.26
N ARG A 99 -6.43 14.15 13.39
CA ARG A 99 -5.38 15.11 13.80
C ARG A 99 -4.02 14.45 13.98
N SER A 100 -3.94 13.36 14.74
CA SER A 100 -2.70 12.65 15.05
C SER A 100 -2.09 12.01 13.80
N PHE A 101 -2.91 11.47 12.90
CA PHE A 101 -2.44 10.98 11.61
C PHE A 101 -1.88 12.10 10.73
N SER A 102 -2.57 13.25 10.64
CA SER A 102 -2.08 14.42 9.91
C SER A 102 -0.74 14.93 10.47
N LEU A 103 -0.57 14.98 11.80
CA LEU A 103 0.70 15.37 12.42
C LEU A 103 1.84 14.40 12.07
N TRP A 104 1.55 13.10 12.05
CA TRP A 104 2.52 12.07 11.68
C TRP A 104 2.92 12.17 10.19
N VAL A 105 1.96 12.39 9.29
CA VAL A 105 2.24 12.62 7.86
C VAL A 105 3.07 13.90 7.66
N ASP A 106 2.67 14.99 8.31
CA ASP A 106 3.32 16.30 8.22
C ASP A 106 4.79 16.23 8.68
N TYR A 107 5.08 15.44 9.73
CA TYR A 107 6.45 15.17 10.18
C TYR A 107 7.33 14.59 9.06
N PHE A 108 6.88 13.55 8.35
CA PHE A 108 7.65 12.98 7.25
C PHE A 108 7.68 13.87 6.01
N ALA A 109 6.64 14.68 5.79
CA ALA A 109 6.53 15.56 4.63
C ALA A 109 7.45 16.80 4.72
N ARG A 110 7.67 17.35 5.93
CA ARG A 110 8.49 18.55 6.12
C ARG A 110 9.98 18.30 6.03
N ASP A 111 10.45 17.18 6.56
CA ASP A 111 11.88 16.94 6.66
C ASP A 111 12.37 16.11 5.48
N GLN A 112 12.60 16.80 4.37
CA GLN A 112 13.21 16.21 3.17
C GLN A 112 14.69 15.84 3.37
N ASN A 113 15.32 16.29 4.47
CA ASN A 113 16.74 16.13 4.77
C ASN A 113 17.01 15.04 5.83
N PHE A 114 16.01 14.22 6.16
CA PHE A 114 16.11 13.11 7.11
C PHE A 114 17.28 12.14 6.88
N GLY A 115 17.87 12.14 5.68
CA GLY A 115 19.15 11.49 5.39
C GLY A 115 20.20 11.63 6.49
N GLN A 116 20.19 12.74 7.25
CA GLN A 116 21.12 12.98 8.35
C GLN A 116 20.60 12.59 9.76
N LEU A 117 19.28 12.44 9.97
CA LEU A 117 18.66 12.16 11.27
C LEU A 117 18.21 10.71 11.47
N ILE A 118 18.32 9.85 10.43
CA ILE A 118 17.99 8.41 10.49
C ILE A 118 18.71 7.68 11.63
N HIS A 119 19.89 8.15 12.03
CA HIS A 119 20.66 7.54 13.12
C HIS A 119 20.11 7.81 14.53
N LEU A 120 19.11 8.70 14.69
CA LEU A 120 18.64 9.16 16.01
C LEU A 120 17.11 9.12 16.20
N ASN A 121 16.46 7.98 15.91
CA ASN A 121 15.01 7.77 16.12
C ASN A 121 14.05 8.47 15.14
N GLY A 122 14.52 8.90 13.97
CA GLY A 122 13.71 9.65 12.98
C GLY A 122 12.49 8.91 12.40
N CYS A 123 12.33 7.61 12.65
CA CYS A 123 11.12 6.85 12.27
C CYS A 123 10.32 6.37 13.48
N PHE A 124 10.61 6.90 14.68
CA PHE A 124 10.01 6.49 15.96
C PHE A 124 10.17 4.98 16.24
N LYS A 125 11.27 4.37 15.76
CA LYS A 125 11.49 2.91 15.69
C LYS A 125 10.28 2.13 15.11
N CYS A 126 9.57 2.76 14.19
CA CYS A 126 8.46 2.22 13.44
C CYS A 126 8.70 2.41 11.93
N TYR A 127 7.64 2.64 11.15
CA TYR A 127 7.71 2.76 9.69
C TYR A 127 8.06 4.19 9.23
N ASN A 128 8.88 4.24 8.19
CA ASN A 128 9.06 5.37 7.29
C ASN A 128 8.16 5.18 6.05
N PRO A 129 7.11 6.01 5.88
CA PRO A 129 6.16 5.87 4.78
C PRO A 129 6.73 6.26 3.42
N THR A 130 7.86 6.97 3.35
CA THR A 130 8.40 7.49 2.10
C THR A 130 8.79 6.36 1.15
N ASN A 131 8.01 6.20 0.07
CA ASN A 131 8.19 5.21 -0.99
C ASN A 131 8.63 3.82 -0.49
N MET A 132 7.97 3.29 0.55
CA MET A 132 8.41 2.05 1.20
C MET A 132 8.29 0.83 0.28
N GLN A 133 7.27 0.77 -0.58
CA GLN A 133 7.09 -0.37 -1.49
C GLN A 133 8.20 -0.39 -2.54
N ALA A 134 8.47 0.74 -3.19
CA ALA A 134 9.54 0.91 -4.17
C ALA A 134 10.93 0.74 -3.54
N ARG A 135 11.13 1.25 -2.31
CA ARG A 135 12.36 1.02 -1.53
C ARG A 135 12.64 -0.48 -1.39
N THR A 136 11.62 -1.27 -1.08
CA THR A 136 11.76 -2.73 -0.92
C THR A 136 12.13 -3.42 -2.24
N MET A 137 11.66 -2.90 -3.37
CA MET A 137 12.00 -3.43 -4.70
C MET A 137 13.45 -3.15 -5.10
N VAL A 138 13.99 -1.99 -4.74
CA VAL A 138 15.31 -1.52 -5.24
C VAL A 138 16.45 -1.77 -4.25
N CYS A 139 16.16 -1.93 -2.96
CA CYS A 139 17.21 -2.11 -1.98
C CYS A 139 18.01 -3.41 -2.19
N GLY A 140 19.23 -3.46 -1.67
CA GLY A 140 20.09 -4.63 -1.75
C GLY A 140 21.09 -4.69 -0.60
N ALA A 141 21.86 -5.78 -0.53
CA ALA A 141 22.82 -6.04 0.54
C ALA A 141 23.79 -4.87 0.83
N SER A 142 24.19 -4.08 -0.18
CA SER A 142 25.07 -2.91 0.03
C SER A 142 24.34 -1.75 0.70
N THR A 143 23.05 -1.52 0.40
CA THR A 143 22.25 -0.46 1.01
C THR A 143 21.76 -0.87 2.40
N GLN A 144 21.50 -2.16 2.66
CA GLN A 144 21.16 -2.66 4.01
C GLN A 144 22.27 -2.42 5.05
N LYS A 145 23.55 -2.47 4.65
CA LYS A 145 24.66 -2.16 5.57
C LYS A 145 24.62 -0.72 6.06
N THR A 146 24.16 0.21 5.22
CA THR A 146 24.08 1.64 5.54
C THR A 146 22.80 2.01 6.29
N TYR A 147 21.67 1.37 5.96
CA TYR A 147 20.35 1.71 6.52
C TYR A 147 19.91 0.82 7.69
N GLY A 148 20.79 -0.07 8.17
CA GLY A 148 20.47 -1.03 9.23
C GLY A 148 19.55 -2.16 8.74
N LYS A 149 19.44 -3.23 9.54
CA LYS A 149 18.60 -4.40 9.26
C LYS A 149 17.09 -4.10 9.21
N MET A 150 16.67 -2.86 9.48
CA MET A 150 15.26 -2.48 9.53
C MET A 150 14.84 -1.77 8.24
N GLN A 151 14.21 -2.51 7.32
CA GLN A 151 13.57 -1.96 6.12
C GLN A 151 12.52 -0.87 6.43
N HIS A 152 12.04 -0.86 7.67
CA HIS A 152 11.10 0.13 8.19
C HIS A 152 11.71 1.52 8.33
N SER A 153 13.03 1.64 8.52
CA SER A 153 13.70 2.91 8.83
C SER A 153 14.67 3.37 7.74
N GLY A 154 14.53 2.82 6.53
CA GLY A 154 15.37 3.16 5.39
C GLY A 154 15.42 4.67 5.13
N GLY A 155 16.53 5.13 4.58
CA GLY A 155 16.74 6.56 4.37
C GLY A 155 15.75 7.19 3.41
N HIS A 156 15.62 8.52 3.52
CA HIS A 156 14.74 9.33 2.69
C HIS A 156 15.30 9.44 1.28
N VAL A 157 15.01 8.42 0.48
CA VAL A 157 15.16 8.50 -0.96
C VAL A 157 13.78 8.87 -1.51
N GLN A 158 13.64 10.13 -1.91
CA GLN A 158 12.38 10.69 -2.42
C GLN A 158 11.93 10.07 -3.74
N SER A 159 12.86 9.51 -4.50
CA SER A 159 12.56 8.91 -5.79
C SER A 159 13.50 7.76 -6.09
N TYR A 160 12.94 6.64 -6.51
CA TYR A 160 13.71 5.52 -7.05
C TYR A 160 13.55 5.50 -8.58
N PRO A 161 14.64 5.31 -9.35
CA PRO A 161 14.55 5.27 -10.79
C PRO A 161 13.55 4.20 -11.28
N THR A 162 12.61 4.60 -12.14
CA THR A 162 11.57 3.71 -12.69
C THR A 162 12.14 2.41 -13.28
N ARG A 163 13.33 2.50 -13.87
CA ARG A 163 14.02 1.36 -14.47
C ARG A 163 14.34 0.25 -13.44
N GLU A 164 14.74 0.62 -12.23
CA GLU A 164 15.27 -0.32 -11.23
C GLU A 164 14.15 -1.16 -10.60
N TRP A 165 13.09 -0.50 -10.12
CA TRP A 165 11.95 -1.24 -9.56
C TRP A 165 11.19 -2.00 -10.65
N ASN A 166 11.14 -1.51 -11.90
CA ASN A 166 10.49 -2.25 -12.99
C ASN A 166 11.26 -3.53 -13.35
N ALA A 167 12.59 -3.47 -13.39
CA ALA A 167 13.42 -4.67 -13.59
C ALA A 167 13.25 -5.70 -12.46
N THR A 168 12.98 -5.24 -11.25
CA THR A 168 12.66 -6.11 -10.11
C THR A 168 11.26 -6.71 -10.25
N LEU A 169 10.25 -5.92 -10.64
CA LEU A 169 8.90 -6.42 -10.92
C LEU A 169 8.90 -7.52 -11.98
N ASP A 170 9.77 -7.44 -13.00
CA ASP A 170 9.91 -8.44 -14.06
C ASP A 170 10.39 -9.81 -13.58
N ARG A 171 10.89 -9.90 -12.33
CA ARG A 171 11.38 -11.15 -11.74
C ARG A 171 10.35 -11.89 -10.89
N PHE A 172 9.21 -11.26 -10.60
CA PHE A 172 8.12 -11.91 -9.90
C PHE A 172 7.21 -12.66 -10.87
N ASP A 173 6.89 -13.91 -10.53
CA ASP A 173 5.90 -14.71 -11.26
C ASP A 173 4.49 -14.11 -11.10
N VAL A 174 4.19 -13.59 -9.91
CA VAL A 174 2.94 -12.87 -9.62
C VAL A 174 3.19 -11.66 -8.71
N VAL A 175 2.56 -10.55 -9.05
CA VAL A 175 2.49 -9.34 -8.20
C VAL A 175 1.05 -9.19 -7.74
N GLY A 176 0.76 -9.60 -6.51
CA GLY A 176 -0.56 -9.47 -5.91
C GLY A 176 -0.89 -8.03 -5.52
N ILE A 177 -2.18 -7.74 -5.44
CA ILE A 177 -2.73 -6.45 -5.01
C ILE A 177 -3.62 -6.70 -3.80
N THR A 178 -3.38 -5.98 -2.71
CA THR A 178 -4.12 -6.15 -1.45
C THR A 178 -5.62 -5.90 -1.63
N GLU A 179 -5.97 -4.94 -2.48
CA GLU A 179 -7.35 -4.60 -2.81
C GLU A 179 -8.08 -5.68 -3.63
N LEU A 180 -7.31 -6.56 -4.29
CA LEU A 180 -7.79 -7.74 -5.02
C LEU A 180 -7.16 -9.01 -4.44
N PHE A 181 -7.16 -9.13 -3.10
CA PHE A 181 -6.37 -10.16 -2.42
C PHE A 181 -6.81 -11.58 -2.79
N LEU A 182 -8.12 -11.83 -2.90
CA LEU A 182 -8.64 -13.16 -3.23
C LEU A 182 -8.27 -13.55 -4.67
N GLU A 183 -8.45 -12.64 -5.63
CA GLU A 183 -8.07 -12.83 -7.03
C GLU A 183 -6.55 -13.02 -7.15
N SER A 184 -5.77 -12.23 -6.41
CA SER A 184 -4.31 -12.37 -6.33
C SER A 184 -3.90 -13.73 -5.81
N LEU A 185 -4.51 -14.20 -4.71
CA LEU A 185 -4.24 -15.51 -4.14
C LEU A 185 -4.59 -16.63 -5.14
N CYS A 186 -5.72 -16.52 -5.83
CA CYS A 186 -6.15 -17.49 -6.84
C CYS A 186 -5.19 -17.57 -8.02
N VAL A 187 -4.72 -16.43 -8.55
CA VAL A 187 -3.70 -16.40 -9.60
C VAL A 187 -2.37 -16.99 -9.10
N ILE A 188 -1.96 -16.69 -7.86
CA ILE A 188 -0.75 -17.27 -7.25
C ILE A 188 -0.87 -18.80 -7.16
N LEU A 189 -1.96 -19.32 -6.60
CA LEU A 189 -2.16 -20.76 -6.42
C LEU A 189 -2.25 -21.48 -7.75
N PHE A 190 -2.94 -20.90 -8.74
CA PHE A 190 -3.04 -21.47 -10.07
C PHE A 190 -1.68 -21.51 -10.78
N LYS A 191 -0.94 -20.39 -10.82
CA LYS A 191 0.38 -20.38 -11.45
C LYS A 191 1.40 -21.26 -10.72
N PHE A 192 1.24 -21.43 -9.41
CA PHE A 192 2.14 -22.27 -8.62
C PHE A 192 1.84 -23.78 -8.79
N SER A 193 0.57 -24.18 -8.84
CA SER A 193 0.15 -25.59 -8.80
C SER A 193 -0.42 -26.14 -10.11
N GLY A 194 -0.80 -25.27 -11.04
CA GLY A 194 -1.58 -25.60 -12.24
C GLY A 194 -3.05 -25.91 -11.96
N VAL A 195 -3.51 -25.82 -10.70
CA VAL A 195 -4.88 -26.19 -10.29
C VAL A 195 -5.62 -24.98 -9.74
N MET A 196 -6.84 -24.75 -10.23
CA MET A 196 -7.72 -23.68 -9.74
C MET A 196 -8.74 -24.23 -8.73
N GLU A 197 -8.79 -23.63 -7.55
CA GLU A 197 -9.78 -23.96 -6.52
C GLU A 197 -11.18 -23.44 -6.93
N ARG A 198 -12.24 -24.16 -6.58
CA ARG A 198 -13.62 -23.74 -6.94
C ARG A 198 -14.01 -22.37 -6.37
N GLN A 199 -13.52 -22.04 -5.17
CA GLN A 199 -13.78 -20.74 -4.53
C GLN A 199 -13.17 -19.53 -5.27
N CYS A 200 -12.29 -19.76 -6.24
CA CYS A 200 -11.67 -18.70 -7.02
C CYS A 200 -12.56 -18.14 -8.14
N PHE A 201 -13.67 -18.79 -8.46
CA PHE A 201 -14.57 -18.33 -9.51
C PHE A 201 -15.67 -17.44 -8.94
N CYS A 202 -15.95 -16.32 -9.60
CA CYS A 202 -16.94 -15.35 -9.15
C CYS A 202 -18.38 -15.89 -9.09
N ASP A 203 -18.71 -16.84 -9.95
CA ASP A 203 -20.01 -17.53 -9.93
C ASP A 203 -20.22 -18.39 -8.67
N THR A 204 -19.12 -18.79 -8.01
CA THR A 204 -19.13 -19.61 -6.79
C THR A 204 -19.17 -18.72 -5.56
N LEU A 205 -18.44 -17.59 -5.60
CA LEU A 205 -18.45 -16.55 -4.56
C LEU A 205 -19.84 -15.95 -4.34
N THR A 206 -20.69 -15.86 -5.37
CA THR A 206 -22.05 -15.28 -5.25
C THR A 206 -23.08 -16.23 -4.64
N LYS A 207 -22.89 -17.55 -4.79
CA LYS A 207 -23.84 -18.57 -4.31
C LYS A 207 -23.61 -18.94 -2.85
N ASP A 208 -22.35 -18.99 -2.43
CA ASP A 208 -22.05 -19.24 -1.03
C ASP A 208 -22.09 -17.94 -0.24
N LYS A 209 -23.26 -17.63 0.35
CA LYS A 209 -23.44 -16.45 1.22
C LYS A 209 -22.44 -16.42 2.39
N SER A 210 -21.82 -17.53 2.77
CA SER A 210 -20.80 -17.56 3.82
C SER A 210 -19.46 -17.00 3.32
N ILE A 211 -19.08 -17.30 2.08
CA ILE A 211 -17.85 -16.81 1.42
C ILE A 211 -18.07 -15.42 0.82
N SER A 212 -19.24 -15.16 0.21
CA SER A 212 -19.63 -13.84 -0.30
C SER A 212 -19.64 -12.75 0.78
N ARG A 213 -20.00 -13.12 2.02
CA ARG A 213 -19.90 -12.23 3.19
C ARG A 213 -18.45 -11.93 3.59
N GLN A 214 -17.49 -12.80 3.27
CA GLN A 214 -16.07 -12.57 3.49
C GLN A 214 -15.41 -11.77 2.36
N ALA A 215 -15.86 -11.92 1.11
CA ALA A 215 -15.28 -11.17 -0.02
C ALA A 215 -15.80 -9.72 -0.11
N GLY A 216 -17.09 -9.46 0.18
CA GLY A 216 -17.70 -8.14 -0.04
C GLY A 216 -18.13 -7.35 1.21
N LYS A 217 -18.11 -7.94 2.41
CA LYS A 217 -18.63 -7.29 3.65
C LYS A 217 -17.79 -7.48 4.90
N ARG A 218 -16.83 -8.38 4.91
CA ARG A 218 -15.75 -8.35 5.89
C ARG A 218 -14.55 -7.84 5.10
N PRO A 219 -13.98 -6.65 5.38
CA PRO A 219 -12.56 -6.50 5.11
C PRO A 219 -11.93 -7.79 5.63
N LEU A 220 -11.20 -8.53 4.77
CA LEU A 220 -10.42 -9.70 5.19
C LEU A 220 -9.96 -9.37 6.60
N GLN A 221 -10.51 -10.08 7.59
CA GLN A 221 -10.17 -9.77 8.97
C GLN A 221 -8.69 -10.09 9.02
N HIS A 222 -7.86 -9.07 8.79
CA HIS A 222 -6.51 -9.06 9.26
C HIS A 222 -6.65 -9.59 10.68
N ASN A 223 -5.87 -10.61 11.00
CA ASN A 223 -5.82 -11.14 12.35
C ASN A 223 -5.30 -9.99 13.23
N ASP A 224 -6.18 -9.03 13.54
CA ASP A 224 -6.06 -7.92 14.46
C ASP A 224 -6.22 -8.55 15.85
N ARG A 225 -5.35 -9.53 16.11
CA ARG A 225 -5.07 -10.03 17.45
C ARG A 225 -4.37 -8.94 18.26
N GLY A 226 -3.71 -7.97 17.60
CA GLY A 226 -3.36 -6.69 18.21
C GLY A 226 -4.62 -5.86 18.43
N GLY A 227 -4.79 -5.27 19.61
CA GLY A 227 -6.03 -4.71 20.18
C GLY A 227 -6.77 -3.59 19.42
N HIS A 228 -6.64 -3.49 18.10
CA HIS A 228 -7.32 -2.52 17.23
C HIS A 228 -8.84 -2.70 17.14
N LYS A 229 -9.41 -3.79 17.69
CA LYS A 229 -10.85 -4.09 17.63
C LYS A 229 -11.78 -2.98 18.13
N ARG A 230 -11.25 -1.97 18.82
CA ARG A 230 -12.03 -0.83 19.35
C ARG A 230 -11.80 0.50 18.63
N ALA A 231 -10.78 0.61 17.78
CA ALA A 231 -10.53 1.85 17.05
C ALA A 231 -11.40 1.89 15.79
N ARG A 232 -12.21 2.94 15.62
CA ARG A 232 -12.90 3.21 14.36
C ARG A 232 -11.84 3.38 13.27
N MET A 233 -12.01 2.71 12.13
CA MET A 233 -11.16 2.95 10.97
C MET A 233 -11.40 4.36 10.43
N LEU A 234 -10.32 5.13 10.39
CA LEU A 234 -10.20 6.39 9.68
C LEU A 234 -10.54 6.20 8.20
N ASP A 235 -11.56 6.93 7.75
CA ASP A 235 -11.86 7.08 6.34
C ASP A 235 -10.91 8.13 5.74
N LEU A 236 -10.25 7.80 4.63
CA LEU A 236 -9.38 8.75 3.92
C LEU A 236 -10.14 9.99 3.44
N GLY A 237 -11.47 9.89 3.24
CA GLY A 237 -12.34 11.01 2.92
C GLY A 237 -12.50 12.05 4.03
N GLU A 238 -12.14 11.70 5.28
CA GLU A 238 -12.15 12.64 6.41
C GLU A 238 -10.85 13.45 6.52
N LEU A 239 -9.84 13.17 5.69
CA LEU A 239 -8.58 13.90 5.67
C LEU A 239 -8.67 15.20 4.88
N THR A 240 -7.87 16.18 5.28
CA THR A 240 -7.74 17.42 4.51
C THR A 240 -7.03 17.15 3.17
N LEU A 241 -7.34 17.96 2.15
CA LEU A 241 -6.66 17.89 0.85
C LEU A 241 -5.13 18.08 0.99
N THR A 242 -4.70 18.92 1.94
CA THR A 242 -3.28 19.13 2.25
C THR A 242 -2.62 17.84 2.74
N THR A 243 -3.24 17.14 3.71
CA THR A 243 -2.70 15.86 4.20
C THR A 243 -2.67 14.80 3.10
N LEU A 244 -3.72 14.71 2.27
CA LEU A 244 -3.74 13.79 1.13
C LEU A 244 -2.60 14.07 0.14
N ALA A 245 -2.39 15.35 -0.22
CA ALA A 245 -1.30 15.75 -1.12
C ALA A 245 0.09 15.46 -0.51
N GLN A 246 0.26 15.62 0.81
CA GLN A 246 1.49 15.24 1.50
C GLN A 246 1.76 13.73 1.38
N ILE A 247 0.73 12.89 1.56
CA ILE A 247 0.87 11.42 1.38
C ILE A 247 1.24 11.09 -0.06
N ASP A 248 0.57 11.70 -1.04
CA ASP A 248 0.86 11.48 -2.46
C ASP A 248 2.32 11.82 -2.78
N ASN A 249 2.80 12.96 -2.28
CA ASN A 249 4.19 13.37 -2.46
C ASN A 249 5.17 12.40 -1.79
N LEU A 250 4.87 11.92 -0.58
CA LEU A 250 5.71 10.93 0.13
C LEU A 250 5.78 9.59 -0.60
N THR A 251 4.75 9.24 -1.37
CA THR A 251 4.56 7.91 -1.96
C THR A 251 4.51 7.91 -3.49
N HIS A 252 4.98 8.97 -4.13
CA HIS A 252 4.87 9.13 -5.58
C HIS A 252 5.47 7.94 -6.37
N THR A 253 6.59 7.38 -5.94
CA THR A 253 7.18 6.22 -6.61
C THR A 253 6.38 4.94 -6.33
N ASP A 254 5.85 4.78 -5.11
CA ASP A 254 4.98 3.65 -4.75
C ASP A 254 3.69 3.66 -5.59
N GLU A 255 3.15 4.83 -5.91
CA GLU A 255 1.98 4.97 -6.79
C GLU A 255 2.27 4.42 -8.19
N LEU A 256 3.39 4.83 -8.80
CA LEU A 256 3.80 4.33 -10.11
C LEU A 256 4.04 2.81 -10.10
N LEU A 257 4.67 2.31 -9.03
CA LEU A 257 4.89 0.89 -8.81
C LEU A 257 3.56 0.13 -8.68
N TYR A 258 2.63 0.64 -7.87
CA TYR A 258 1.32 0.05 -7.64
C TYR A 258 0.51 -0.06 -8.92
N ILE A 259 0.47 1.01 -9.73
CA ILE A 259 -0.25 1.02 -11.01
C ILE A 259 0.32 -0.04 -11.97
N GLU A 260 1.65 -0.14 -12.07
CA GLU A 260 2.29 -1.15 -12.91
C GLU A 260 2.04 -2.58 -12.39
N GLY A 261 2.08 -2.79 -11.07
CA GLY A 261 1.74 -4.07 -10.45
C GLY A 261 0.28 -4.47 -10.68
N LEU A 262 -0.66 -3.55 -10.49
CA LEU A 262 -2.09 -3.77 -10.72
C LEU A 262 -2.37 -4.12 -12.18
N ARG A 263 -1.76 -3.39 -13.12
CA ARG A 263 -1.87 -3.70 -14.55
C ARG A 263 -1.36 -5.11 -14.87
N ARG A 264 -0.26 -5.55 -14.24
CA ARG A 264 0.26 -6.92 -14.41
C ARG A 264 -0.70 -7.95 -13.85
N LEU A 265 -1.23 -7.75 -12.65
CA LEU A 265 -2.20 -8.66 -12.05
C LEU A 265 -3.43 -8.80 -12.93
N LEU A 266 -4.04 -7.69 -13.37
CA LEU A 266 -5.23 -7.73 -14.22
C LEU A 266 -4.98 -8.46 -15.55
N LEU A 267 -3.79 -8.30 -16.15
CA LEU A 267 -3.41 -9.08 -17.33
C LEU A 267 -3.29 -10.57 -17.02
N GLN A 268 -2.69 -10.94 -15.88
CA GLN A 268 -2.56 -12.33 -15.46
C GLN A 268 -3.90 -12.97 -15.13
N ILE A 269 -4.82 -12.24 -14.50
CA ILE A 269 -6.20 -12.68 -14.29
C ILE A 269 -6.83 -13.01 -15.65
N THR A 270 -6.82 -12.06 -16.60
CA THR A 270 -7.41 -12.28 -17.93
C THR A 270 -6.82 -13.52 -18.61
N GLN A 271 -5.50 -13.72 -18.55
CA GLN A 271 -4.83 -14.90 -19.11
C GLN A 271 -5.33 -16.20 -18.48
N VAL A 272 -5.45 -16.24 -17.15
CA VAL A 272 -5.94 -17.43 -16.44
C VAL A 272 -7.43 -17.68 -16.74
N GLU A 273 -8.24 -16.62 -16.85
CA GLU A 273 -9.65 -16.75 -17.23
C GLU A 273 -9.83 -17.27 -18.65
N GLU A 274 -8.99 -16.84 -19.59
CA GLU A 274 -8.95 -17.34 -20.97
C GLU A 274 -8.57 -18.83 -20.99
N GLU A 275 -7.56 -19.23 -20.20
CA GLU A 275 -7.12 -20.62 -20.09
C GLU A 275 -8.20 -21.53 -19.48
N LEU A 276 -8.92 -21.04 -18.47
CA LEU A 276 -9.93 -21.82 -17.75
C LEU A 276 -11.35 -21.70 -18.32
N GLY A 277 -11.59 -20.75 -19.22
CA GLY A 277 -12.92 -20.44 -19.75
C GLY A 277 -13.91 -19.96 -18.68
N ARG A 278 -13.43 -19.41 -17.55
CA ARG A 278 -14.26 -19.02 -16.40
C ARG A 278 -13.72 -17.77 -15.69
N PRO A 279 -14.60 -16.86 -15.24
CA PRO A 279 -14.18 -15.60 -14.62
C PRO A 279 -13.72 -15.76 -13.16
N ILE A 280 -12.59 -15.12 -12.86
CA ILE A 280 -11.98 -14.93 -11.54
C ILE A 280 -12.24 -13.51 -11.04
N LEU A 281 -12.21 -12.51 -11.93
CA LEU A 281 -12.52 -11.13 -11.61
C LEU A 281 -14.02 -10.86 -11.75
N CYS A 282 -14.63 -10.41 -10.66
CA CYS A 282 -16.07 -10.29 -10.58
C CYS A 282 -16.59 -9.10 -11.40
N PRO A 283 -17.86 -9.14 -11.85
CA PRO A 283 -18.39 -8.14 -12.80
C PRO A 283 -18.21 -6.70 -12.33
N GLN A 284 -18.38 -6.43 -11.03
CA GLN A 284 -18.25 -5.09 -10.44
C GLN A 284 -16.82 -4.54 -10.57
N ASP A 285 -15.84 -5.36 -10.19
CA ASP A 285 -14.42 -4.97 -10.28
C ASP A 285 -13.98 -4.88 -11.75
N ARG A 286 -14.46 -5.79 -12.59
CA ARG A 286 -14.22 -5.75 -14.04
C ARG A 286 -14.71 -4.45 -14.66
N GLU A 287 -15.93 -4.03 -14.35
CA GLU A 287 -16.49 -2.76 -14.82
C GLU A 287 -15.62 -1.59 -14.35
N TYR A 288 -15.29 -1.54 -13.05
CA TYR A 288 -14.43 -0.51 -12.47
C TYR A 288 -13.07 -0.41 -13.19
N TYR A 289 -12.35 -1.52 -13.36
CA TYR A 289 -11.03 -1.51 -14.01
C TYR A 289 -11.10 -1.28 -15.52
N SER A 290 -12.22 -1.62 -16.17
CA SER A 290 -12.47 -1.26 -17.56
C SER A 290 -12.60 0.26 -17.73
N GLU A 291 -13.37 0.93 -16.87
CA GLU A 291 -13.57 2.39 -16.95
C GLU A 291 -12.28 3.19 -16.67
N THR A 292 -11.38 2.64 -15.84
CA THR A 292 -10.06 3.26 -15.61
C THR A 292 -9.08 3.06 -16.76
N GLY A 293 -9.39 2.17 -17.72
CA GLY A 293 -8.49 1.79 -18.82
C GLY A 293 -7.33 0.88 -18.39
N LEU A 294 -7.36 0.36 -17.16
CA LEU A 294 -6.35 -0.59 -16.66
C LEU A 294 -6.61 -2.01 -17.12
N LEU A 295 -7.88 -2.37 -17.35
CA LEU A 295 -8.24 -3.66 -17.92
C LEU A 295 -8.05 -3.60 -19.44
N VAL A 296 -6.92 -4.11 -19.91
CA VAL A 296 -6.59 -4.20 -21.34
C VAL A 296 -6.87 -5.62 -21.81
N SER A 297 -7.53 -5.78 -22.97
CA SER A 297 -7.71 -7.10 -23.59
C SER A 297 -6.34 -7.73 -23.88
N ALA A 298 -6.19 -9.03 -23.61
CA ALA A 298 -4.94 -9.75 -23.88
C ALA A 298 -4.49 -9.61 -25.35
N ALA A 299 -5.45 -9.55 -26.28
CA ALA A 299 -5.21 -9.34 -27.71
C ALA A 299 -4.53 -8.00 -28.05
N GLN A 300 -4.69 -6.98 -27.21
CA GLN A 300 -4.11 -5.65 -27.44
C GLN A 300 -2.68 -5.52 -26.89
N ASN A 301 -2.17 -6.57 -26.23
CA ASN A 301 -0.83 -6.57 -25.66
C ASN A 301 -0.04 -7.77 -26.21
N PRO A 302 0.25 -7.81 -27.53
CA PRO A 302 1.18 -8.80 -28.05
C PRO A 302 2.47 -8.60 -27.27
N SER A 303 2.97 -9.65 -26.64
CA SER A 303 4.17 -9.71 -25.83
C SER A 303 5.37 -9.17 -26.63
N ARG A 304 5.50 -7.85 -26.68
CA ARG A 304 6.56 -7.16 -27.41
C ARG A 304 7.86 -7.31 -26.62
N PRO A 305 8.94 -7.82 -27.23
CA PRO A 305 10.24 -7.91 -26.59
C PRO A 305 10.68 -6.55 -26.05
N ALA A 306 11.42 -6.57 -24.94
CA ALA A 306 11.70 -5.42 -24.06
C ALA A 306 12.45 -4.23 -24.71
N THR A 307 12.85 -4.31 -25.98
CA THR A 307 13.79 -3.39 -26.64
C THR A 307 13.15 -2.16 -27.31
N GLN A 308 11.83 -1.99 -27.35
CA GLN A 308 11.18 -0.81 -27.95
C GLN A 308 10.07 -0.21 -27.06
N ARG A 309 10.41 0.65 -26.08
CA ARG A 309 9.39 1.25 -25.17
C ARG A 309 9.51 2.74 -24.78
N ASN A 310 10.49 3.51 -25.27
CA ASN A 310 10.71 4.86 -24.74
C ASN A 310 9.98 5.95 -25.55
N GLY A 311 8.74 6.31 -25.17
CA GLY A 311 8.10 7.51 -25.71
C GLY A 311 6.66 7.74 -25.26
N LYS A 312 5.75 6.78 -25.50
CA LYS A 312 4.30 6.97 -25.24
C LYS A 312 3.82 6.59 -23.83
N LYS A 313 4.67 5.95 -23.00
CA LYS A 313 4.25 5.36 -21.71
C LYS A 313 3.99 6.39 -20.60
N LYS A 314 4.66 7.54 -20.59
CA LYS A 314 4.57 8.52 -19.48
C LYS A 314 3.20 9.20 -19.38
N LYS A 315 2.61 9.65 -20.50
CA LYS A 315 1.33 10.39 -20.50
C LYS A 315 0.15 9.53 -20.02
N PHE A 316 0.14 8.25 -20.40
CA PHE A 316 -0.92 7.32 -19.99
C PHE A 316 -0.93 7.08 -18.48
N ILE A 317 0.24 6.88 -17.86
CA ILE A 317 0.33 6.56 -16.42
C ILE A 317 -0.22 7.72 -15.56
N THR A 318 0.08 8.97 -15.90
CA THR A 318 -0.37 10.14 -15.13
C THR A 318 -1.89 10.36 -15.21
N GLU A 319 -2.50 10.12 -16.37
CA GLU A 319 -3.96 10.27 -16.54
C GLU A 319 -4.73 9.14 -15.84
N THR A 320 -4.22 7.91 -15.94
CA THR A 320 -4.82 6.74 -15.28
C THR A 320 -4.73 6.84 -13.76
N ALA A 321 -3.61 7.32 -13.21
CA ALA A 321 -3.44 7.57 -11.79
C ALA A 321 -4.57 8.46 -11.22
N GLY A 322 -4.82 9.61 -11.85
CA GLY A 322 -5.87 10.54 -11.41
C GLY A 322 -7.28 9.91 -11.40
N ARG A 323 -7.60 9.05 -12.37
CA ARG A 323 -8.90 8.35 -12.45
C ARG A 323 -9.09 7.32 -11.35
N ILE A 324 -8.05 6.57 -11.02
CA ILE A 324 -8.08 5.58 -9.93
C ILE A 324 -8.42 6.30 -8.62
N TYR A 325 -7.71 7.37 -8.28
CA TYR A 325 -7.88 8.07 -7.00
C TYR A 325 -9.19 8.82 -6.86
N SER A 326 -9.60 9.55 -7.90
CA SER A 326 -10.85 10.30 -7.88
C SER A 326 -12.06 9.40 -7.60
N ARG A 327 -12.08 8.18 -8.16
CA ARG A 327 -13.15 7.22 -7.85
C ARG A 327 -12.96 6.51 -6.52
N PHE A 328 -11.75 6.13 -6.10
CA PHE A 328 -11.52 5.53 -4.77
C PHE A 328 -11.96 6.46 -3.62
N LEU A 329 -11.86 7.79 -3.79
CA LEU A 329 -12.35 8.77 -2.82
C LEU A 329 -13.89 8.90 -2.82
N ILE A 330 -14.55 8.57 -3.93
CA ILE A 330 -16.01 8.73 -4.11
C ILE A 330 -16.76 7.41 -3.87
N SER A 331 -16.12 6.25 -4.04
CA SER A 331 -16.78 4.94 -4.05
C SER A 331 -16.74 4.19 -2.71
N SER A 332 -16.44 4.85 -1.59
CA SER A 332 -16.68 4.23 -0.28
C SER A 332 -18.19 3.92 -0.17
N PRO A 333 -18.62 2.66 0.05
CA PRO A 333 -20.03 2.25 0.00
C PRO A 333 -20.93 2.95 1.03
N THR A 334 -20.35 3.75 1.93
CA THR A 334 -21.07 4.44 3.00
C THR A 334 -21.53 5.86 2.66
N ASN A 335 -21.16 6.45 1.51
CA ASN A 335 -21.56 7.83 1.19
C ASN A 335 -22.02 8.01 -0.28
N ARG A 336 -23.23 7.55 -0.60
CA ARG A 336 -24.02 8.15 -1.69
C ARG A 336 -24.97 9.19 -1.10
N CYS A 337 -24.47 10.40 -0.86
CA CYS A 337 -25.34 11.57 -0.69
C CYS A 337 -25.59 12.15 -2.09
N VAL A 338 -26.79 11.91 -2.62
CA VAL A 338 -27.31 12.60 -3.79
C VAL A 338 -27.71 14.01 -3.35
N PHE A 339 -26.90 15.01 -3.69
CA PHE A 339 -27.31 16.41 -3.54
C PHE A 339 -28.24 16.79 -4.71
N THR A 340 -29.55 16.72 -4.47
CA THR A 340 -30.53 17.49 -5.24
C THR A 340 -30.91 18.71 -4.42
N GLY A 341 -30.49 19.90 -4.84
CA GLY A 341 -30.91 21.13 -4.16
C GLY A 341 -30.21 22.37 -4.70
N THR A 342 -30.84 23.02 -5.66
CA THR A 342 -30.60 24.42 -6.02
C THR A 342 -31.09 25.34 -4.92
N GLN A 343 -30.22 26.18 -4.35
CA GLN A 343 -30.66 27.39 -3.65
C GLN A 343 -29.63 28.53 -3.83
N ARG A 344 -30.17 29.69 -4.23
CA ARG A 344 -29.48 30.98 -4.41
C ARG A 344 -29.57 31.82 -3.12
N HIS A 345 -28.73 32.87 -3.10
CA HIS A 345 -28.72 34.07 -2.23
C HIS A 345 -28.13 33.86 -0.82
N ALA A 346 -27.35 34.78 -0.22
CA ALA A 346 -26.86 36.11 -0.60
C ALA A 346 -25.65 36.49 0.30
N ASP A 347 -24.89 37.46 -0.20
CA ASP A 347 -24.01 38.47 0.43
C ASP A 347 -23.82 38.49 1.96
N PHE A 348 -22.55 38.57 2.39
CA PHE A 348 -22.16 39.37 3.57
C PHE A 348 -20.73 39.93 3.41
N ILE A 349 -20.60 41.21 3.75
CA ILE A 349 -19.45 42.11 3.53
C ILE A 349 -18.61 42.28 4.83
N ASP A 350 -17.32 42.51 4.62
CA ASP A 350 -16.25 43.15 5.44
C ASP A 350 -15.95 42.78 6.91
N GLY A 351 -14.62 42.66 7.13
CA GLY A 351 -13.95 43.56 8.08
C GLY A 351 -13.27 42.90 9.28
N HIS A 352 -11.94 42.74 9.26
CA HIS A 352 -11.01 43.50 10.12
C HIS A 352 -9.58 42.95 10.09
N ASP A 353 -8.67 43.76 9.53
CA ASP A 353 -7.24 43.74 9.81
C ASP A 353 -6.94 44.21 11.23
N ARG A 354 -6.14 43.44 11.97
CA ARG A 354 -5.25 43.93 13.04
C ARG A 354 -4.03 43.01 13.15
N GLU A 355 -2.94 43.42 12.49
CA GLU A 355 -1.59 42.90 12.74
C GLU A 355 -1.07 43.42 14.10
N THR A 356 -0.87 42.51 15.05
CA THR A 356 -0.03 42.77 16.22
C THR A 356 1.35 42.16 16.01
N ARG A 357 2.35 43.03 15.98
CA ARG A 357 3.79 42.71 16.07
C ARG A 357 4.07 41.94 17.36
N GLY A 358 4.69 40.76 17.25
CA GLY A 358 5.13 39.95 18.39
C GLY A 358 6.47 39.29 18.09
N ALA A 359 7.48 39.64 18.88
CA ALA A 359 8.90 39.37 18.67
C ALA A 359 9.30 37.89 18.62
N LYS A 360 10.25 37.57 17.73
CA LYS A 360 11.02 36.33 17.74
C LYS A 360 11.86 36.24 19.02
N LYS A 361 11.68 35.17 19.80
CA LYS A 361 12.67 34.72 20.80
C LYS A 361 13.28 33.39 20.35
N PRO A 362 14.60 33.18 20.54
CA PRO A 362 15.27 31.95 20.15
C PRO A 362 15.01 30.82 21.15
N CYS A 363 14.79 29.60 20.63
CA CYS A 363 14.79 28.37 21.43
C CYS A 363 16.21 28.06 21.90
N VAL A 364 16.41 28.02 23.23
CA VAL A 364 17.62 27.52 23.87
C VAL A 364 17.33 26.12 24.41
N CYS A 365 18.00 25.10 23.88
CA CYS A 365 18.03 23.76 24.46
C CYS A 365 19.03 23.73 25.63
N ARG A 366 18.58 23.46 26.85
CA ARG A 366 19.45 23.09 27.98
C ARG A 366 19.61 21.58 28.05
N ARG A 367 20.87 21.12 28.14
CA ARG A 367 21.26 19.78 28.56
C ARG A 367 20.80 19.55 30.01
N ILE A 368 20.24 18.39 30.28
CA ILE A 368 20.14 17.84 31.63
C ILE A 368 21.27 16.83 31.76
N THR A 369 22.17 17.07 32.71
CA THR A 369 23.07 16.07 33.29
C THR A 369 22.38 15.33 34.41
#